data_AF-X6NB18-F1
#
_entry.id   AF-X6NB18-F1
#
_cell.length_a   1.000
_cell.length_b   1.000
_cell.length_c   1.000
_cell.angle_alpha   90.00
_cell.angle_beta   90.00
_cell.angle_gamma   90.00
#
_symmetry.space_group_name_H-M   'P 1'
#
loop_
_entity.id
_entity.type
_entity.pdbx_description
1 polymer ?
#
loop_
_entity_poly.entity_id
_entity_poly.type
_entity_poly.pdbx_seq_one_letter_code
_entity_poly.pdbx_strand_id
1 'polypeptide(L)'
;IKIKSKHLTTLILKALLKNRVNRVHWIELLEKPSKITSDSTFNKFLEKSFKDWLGSEEKNSPYEHNNTFPSKVIELLCSSVFLEAKLYHAQWIEIVDRRSCELQLDNSKWTSDDIDDIRKYAKADMQLWEKAFRHMDNIPSEVELDAKQMETTSDEFSRIFEYCLRCGLWFRHESPMQPRLLSLLGHTCTTLSKHKQLFSIKLCKFLSNNLQSIHDLVSSSSSTELKQSVASLDNVIQEYKQFSESLKRLCQMQRYLTDQDLPATLKVLVEDSSKWEHQSFVQVKKQYENDLSIFAKYKSSMDLILRLQQSVAFNIWKNSNDKCKTLNLPEIPFSIFERVFEESKR
;
A
#
# COMPACT_ATOMS: atom_id res chain seq x y z
N ILE A 1 -4.82 1.55 -60.80
CA ILE A 1 -5.69 1.53 -59.59
C ILE A 1 -5.14 0.48 -58.62
N LYS A 2 -4.26 0.84 -57.67
CA LYS A 2 -3.62 -0.10 -56.70
C LYS A 2 -3.75 0.35 -55.23
N ILE A 3 -4.66 1.29 -54.96
CA ILE A 3 -4.78 2.00 -53.67
C ILE A 3 -5.92 1.45 -52.80
N LYS A 4 -6.89 0.70 -53.35
CA LYS A 4 -8.07 0.20 -52.61
C LYS A 4 -7.80 -1.01 -51.69
N SER A 5 -6.90 -1.91 -52.08
CA SER A 5 -6.65 -3.16 -51.31
C SER A 5 -5.92 -2.92 -49.98
N LYS A 6 -4.84 -2.12 -49.99
CA LYS A 6 -4.03 -1.82 -48.78
C LYS A 6 -4.83 -1.11 -47.68
N HIS A 7 -5.65 -0.13 -48.08
CA HIS A 7 -6.50 0.61 -47.15
C HIS A 7 -7.56 -0.31 -46.53
N LEU A 8 -8.18 -1.17 -47.34
CA LEU A 8 -9.17 -2.14 -46.88
C LEU A 8 -8.55 -3.16 -45.91
N THR A 9 -7.37 -3.72 -46.20
CA THR A 9 -6.65 -4.63 -45.28
C THR A 9 -6.39 -3.97 -43.93
N THR A 10 -5.94 -2.71 -43.93
CA THR A 10 -5.70 -1.96 -42.70
C THR A 10 -6.98 -1.77 -41.89
N LEU A 11 -8.11 -1.44 -42.56
CA LEU A 11 -9.39 -1.27 -41.90
C LEU A 11 -9.92 -2.58 -41.30
N ILE A 12 -9.77 -3.70 -42.00
CA ILE A 12 -10.17 -5.02 -41.50
C ILE A 12 -9.35 -5.41 -40.27
N LEU A 13 -8.02 -5.28 -40.31
CA LEU A 13 -7.18 -5.61 -39.16
C LEU A 13 -7.52 -4.74 -37.94
N LYS A 14 -7.77 -3.44 -38.14
CA LYS A 14 -8.25 -2.54 -37.07
C LYS A 14 -9.61 -2.95 -36.52
N ALA A 15 -10.54 -3.39 -37.38
CA ALA A 15 -11.85 -3.84 -36.95
C ALA A 15 -11.77 -5.14 -36.12
N LEU A 16 -10.85 -6.04 -36.46
CA LEU A 16 -10.62 -7.27 -35.70
C LEU A 16 -10.01 -6.97 -34.31
N LEU A 17 -9.17 -5.94 -34.21
CA LEU A 17 -8.56 -5.52 -32.95
C LEU A 17 -9.50 -4.79 -31.96
N LYS A 18 -10.71 -4.41 -32.42
CA LYS A 18 -11.62 -3.52 -31.69
C LYS A 18 -12.11 -4.09 -30.34
N ASN A 19 -12.25 -5.41 -30.22
CA ASN A 19 -12.71 -6.03 -28.97
C ASN A 19 -12.17 -7.47 -28.86
N ARG A 20 -12.21 -8.02 -27.64
CA ARG A 20 -11.69 -9.36 -27.32
C ARG A 20 -12.31 -10.48 -28.18
N VAL A 21 -13.60 -10.40 -28.47
CA VAL A 21 -14.32 -11.41 -29.29
C VAL A 21 -13.73 -11.46 -30.70
N ASN A 22 -13.53 -10.31 -31.32
CA ASN A 22 -12.97 -10.21 -32.67
C ASN A 22 -11.47 -10.49 -32.70
N ARG A 23 -10.75 -10.20 -31.61
CA ARG A 23 -9.30 -10.41 -31.52
C ARG A 23 -8.90 -11.88 -31.61
N VAL A 24 -9.77 -12.80 -31.24
CA VAL A 24 -9.54 -14.25 -31.46
C VAL A 24 -9.22 -14.52 -32.94
N HIS A 25 -10.05 -13.98 -33.85
CA HIS A 25 -9.81 -14.12 -35.29
C HIS A 25 -8.54 -13.42 -35.75
N TRP A 26 -8.20 -12.28 -35.16
CA TRP A 26 -6.94 -11.61 -35.46
C TRP A 26 -5.73 -12.45 -35.02
N ILE A 27 -5.79 -13.10 -33.87
CA ILE A 27 -4.73 -14.01 -33.38
C ILE A 27 -4.60 -15.23 -34.30
N GLU A 28 -5.72 -15.77 -34.82
CA GLU A 28 -5.70 -16.84 -35.82
C GLU A 28 -4.91 -16.48 -37.09
N LEU A 29 -4.95 -15.20 -37.51
CA LEU A 29 -4.17 -14.71 -38.64
C LEU A 29 -2.66 -14.80 -38.38
N LEU A 30 -2.21 -14.69 -37.11
CA LEU A 30 -0.80 -14.70 -36.75
C LEU A 30 -0.15 -16.07 -36.95
N GLU A 31 -0.85 -17.16 -36.63
CA GLU A 31 -0.31 -18.52 -36.79
C GLU A 31 -0.21 -18.92 -38.27
N LYS A 32 -1.27 -18.66 -39.04
CA LYS A 32 -1.47 -19.21 -40.39
C LYS A 32 -1.74 -18.15 -41.45
N PRO A 33 -0.91 -17.10 -41.59
CA PRO A 33 -1.15 -16.08 -42.60
C PRO A 33 -1.13 -16.64 -44.02
N SER A 34 -0.28 -17.65 -44.27
CA SER A 34 -0.14 -18.35 -45.55
C SER A 34 -1.35 -19.18 -45.95
N LYS A 35 -2.23 -19.57 -45.01
CA LYS A 35 -3.49 -20.25 -45.34
C LYS A 35 -4.53 -19.31 -45.95
N ILE A 36 -4.34 -18.00 -45.76
CA ILE A 36 -5.26 -16.97 -46.24
C ILE A 36 -4.70 -16.33 -47.50
N THR A 37 -3.40 -16.02 -47.51
CA THR A 37 -2.75 -15.46 -48.69
C THR A 37 -1.23 -15.66 -48.66
N SER A 38 -0.63 -15.84 -49.82
CA SER A 38 0.83 -15.81 -50.00
C SER A 38 1.37 -14.39 -50.25
N ASP A 39 0.51 -13.35 -50.18
CA ASP A 39 0.92 -11.97 -50.41
C ASP A 39 1.82 -11.43 -49.29
N SER A 40 3.10 -11.23 -49.62
CA SER A 40 4.09 -10.59 -48.72
C SER A 40 3.65 -9.22 -48.19
N THR A 41 2.80 -8.50 -48.93
CA THR A 41 2.23 -7.22 -48.52
C THR A 41 1.29 -7.39 -47.33
N PHE A 42 0.46 -8.44 -47.34
CA PHE A 42 -0.45 -8.75 -46.24
C PHE A 42 0.33 -9.08 -44.96
N ASN A 43 1.38 -9.90 -45.07
CA ASN A 43 2.23 -10.24 -43.93
C ASN A 43 2.84 -8.99 -43.28
N LYS A 44 3.33 -8.03 -44.09
CA LYS A 44 3.84 -6.75 -43.56
C LYS A 44 2.77 -5.92 -42.85
N PHE A 45 1.53 -5.93 -43.35
CA PHE A 45 0.42 -5.24 -42.69
C PHE A 45 0.02 -5.92 -41.38
N LEU A 46 0.03 -7.25 -41.33
CA LEU A 46 -0.28 -8.03 -40.14
C LEU A 46 0.81 -7.84 -39.06
N GLU A 47 2.08 -7.91 -39.45
CA GLU A 47 3.22 -7.60 -38.58
C GLU A 47 3.14 -6.18 -38.00
N LYS A 48 2.87 -5.20 -38.86
CA LYS A 48 2.68 -3.83 -38.40
C LYS A 48 1.49 -3.71 -37.44
N SER A 49 0.37 -4.35 -37.76
CA SER A 49 -0.81 -4.37 -36.89
C SER A 49 -0.51 -4.98 -35.53
N PHE A 50 0.32 -6.02 -35.46
CA PHE A 50 0.77 -6.64 -34.22
C PHE A 50 1.60 -5.69 -33.37
N LYS A 51 2.64 -5.09 -33.96
CA LYS A 51 3.50 -4.11 -33.27
C LYS A 51 2.73 -2.89 -32.80
N ASP A 52 1.86 -2.34 -33.66
CA ASP A 52 1.09 -1.14 -33.35
C ASP A 52 0.09 -1.41 -32.21
N TRP A 53 -0.58 -2.57 -32.19
CA TRP A 53 -1.57 -2.88 -31.15
C TRP A 53 -0.95 -3.21 -29.79
N LEU A 54 0.08 -4.06 -29.76
CA LEU A 54 0.76 -4.42 -28.51
C LEU A 54 1.58 -3.23 -27.98
N GLY A 55 2.17 -2.44 -28.88
CA GLY A 55 3.01 -1.29 -28.57
C GLY A 55 2.27 0.02 -28.33
N SER A 56 0.97 0.12 -28.60
CA SER A 56 0.23 1.38 -28.42
C SER A 56 0.14 1.77 -26.94
N GLU A 57 0.43 3.03 -26.65
CA GLU A 57 0.00 3.68 -25.41
C GLU A 57 -1.53 3.81 -25.42
N GLU A 58 -2.15 3.50 -24.29
CA GLU A 58 -3.59 3.46 -24.16
C GLU A 58 -4.17 4.87 -24.30
N LYS A 59 -5.14 5.02 -25.20
CA LYS A 59 -6.04 6.18 -25.16
C LYS A 59 -7.18 5.79 -24.25
N ASN A 60 -7.35 6.53 -23.15
CA ASN A 60 -8.44 6.42 -22.18
C ASN A 60 -9.82 6.41 -22.88
N SER A 61 -10.23 5.25 -23.38
CA SER A 61 -11.53 5.02 -23.98
C SER A 61 -12.33 4.22 -22.95
N PRO A 62 -13.36 4.82 -22.34
CA PRO A 62 -14.20 4.13 -21.36
C PRO A 62 -15.01 2.96 -21.96
N TYR A 63 -14.89 2.70 -23.27
CA TYR A 63 -15.63 1.67 -24.01
C TYR A 63 -14.80 0.42 -24.37
N GLU A 64 -13.50 0.39 -24.03
CA GLU A 64 -12.62 -0.75 -24.32
C GLU A 64 -12.18 -1.41 -23.02
N HIS A 65 -13.07 -2.18 -22.39
CA HIS A 65 -12.68 -3.08 -21.31
C HIS A 65 -11.58 -4.04 -21.79
N ASN A 66 -10.53 -4.20 -20.99
CA ASN A 66 -9.41 -5.13 -21.20
C ASN A 66 -8.61 -4.87 -22.49
N ASN A 67 -8.23 -3.61 -22.72
CA ASN A 67 -7.23 -3.25 -23.73
C ASN A 67 -5.95 -2.69 -23.09
N THR A 68 -5.72 -2.99 -21.81
CA THR A 68 -4.50 -2.57 -21.12
C THR A 68 -3.30 -3.39 -21.61
N PHE A 69 -2.10 -2.84 -21.51
CA PHE A 69 -0.91 -3.58 -21.91
C PHE A 69 -0.77 -4.95 -21.22
N PRO A 70 -0.95 -5.09 -19.89
CA PRO A 70 -0.94 -6.40 -19.23
C PRO A 70 -2.02 -7.34 -19.76
N SER A 71 -3.25 -6.87 -19.95
CA SER A 71 -4.33 -7.70 -20.51
C SER A 71 -4.02 -8.19 -21.92
N LYS A 72 -3.40 -7.36 -22.77
CA LYS A 72 -2.96 -7.77 -24.13
C LYS A 72 -1.92 -8.88 -24.07
N VAL A 73 -0.95 -8.74 -23.16
CA VAL A 73 0.12 -9.72 -22.95
C VAL A 73 -0.48 -11.06 -22.53
N ILE A 74 -1.38 -11.06 -21.55
CA ILE A 74 -2.04 -12.29 -21.08
C ILE A 74 -2.98 -12.87 -22.12
N GLU A 75 -3.78 -12.06 -22.81
CA GLU A 75 -4.68 -12.52 -23.89
C GLU A 75 -3.92 -13.31 -24.96
N LEU A 76 -2.74 -12.83 -25.36
CA LEU A 76 -1.86 -13.55 -26.29
C LEU A 76 -1.32 -14.85 -25.68
N LEU A 77 -0.79 -14.82 -24.46
CA LEU A 77 -0.20 -16.01 -23.83
C LEU A 77 -1.23 -17.11 -23.50
N CYS A 78 -2.49 -16.74 -23.28
CA CYS A 78 -3.59 -17.68 -23.09
C CYS A 78 -4.08 -18.31 -24.40
N SER A 79 -3.72 -17.75 -25.56
CA SER A 79 -4.11 -18.31 -26.86
C SER A 79 -3.12 -19.37 -27.32
N SER A 80 -3.56 -20.63 -27.37
CA SER A 80 -2.77 -21.72 -27.94
C SER A 80 -2.35 -21.44 -29.39
N VAL A 81 -3.18 -20.71 -30.14
CA VAL A 81 -2.91 -20.31 -31.52
C VAL A 81 -1.74 -19.33 -31.59
N PHE A 82 -1.65 -18.37 -30.66
CA PHE A 82 -0.50 -17.47 -30.59
C PHE A 82 0.79 -18.20 -30.18
N LEU A 83 0.70 -19.18 -29.28
CA LEU A 83 1.86 -19.98 -28.89
C LEU A 83 2.47 -20.75 -30.07
N GLU A 84 1.68 -21.08 -31.10
CA GLU A 84 2.16 -21.67 -32.35
C GLU A 84 2.66 -20.62 -33.38
N ALA A 85 2.35 -19.33 -33.19
CA ALA A 85 2.70 -18.23 -34.09
C ALA A 85 4.16 -17.73 -33.91
N LYS A 86 5.13 -18.64 -34.05
CA LYS A 86 6.57 -18.42 -33.75
C LYS A 86 7.19 -17.17 -34.39
N LEU A 87 6.73 -16.77 -35.57
CA LEU A 87 7.23 -15.59 -36.29
C LEU A 87 7.06 -14.29 -35.50
N TYR A 88 6.10 -14.22 -34.58
CA TYR A 88 5.77 -13.02 -33.81
C TYR A 88 6.40 -13.01 -32.41
N HIS A 89 6.97 -14.13 -31.95
CA HIS A 89 7.51 -14.26 -30.59
C HIS A 89 8.66 -13.29 -30.33
N ALA A 90 9.59 -13.11 -31.27
CA ALA A 90 10.69 -12.17 -31.11
C ALA A 90 10.20 -10.72 -30.90
N GLN A 91 9.15 -10.32 -31.63
CA GLN A 91 8.56 -8.99 -31.55
C GLN A 91 7.77 -8.80 -30.26
N TRP A 92 7.07 -9.85 -29.82
CA TRP A 92 6.41 -9.88 -28.53
C TRP A 92 7.43 -9.66 -27.40
N ILE A 93 8.55 -10.40 -27.42
CA ILE A 93 9.62 -10.29 -26.42
C ILE A 93 10.19 -8.88 -26.39
N GLU A 94 10.50 -8.30 -27.55
CA GLU A 94 11.03 -6.94 -27.67
C GLU A 94 10.09 -5.90 -27.05
N ILE A 95 8.79 -5.99 -27.33
CA ILE A 95 7.80 -5.04 -26.80
C ILE A 95 7.58 -5.24 -25.30
N VAL A 96 7.53 -6.48 -24.84
CA VAL A 96 7.41 -6.83 -23.41
C VAL A 96 8.61 -6.37 -22.62
N ASP A 97 9.83 -6.52 -23.14
CA ASP A 97 11.04 -6.01 -22.49
C ASP A 97 11.01 -4.48 -22.37
N ARG A 98 10.62 -3.78 -23.44
CA ARG A 98 10.52 -2.32 -23.45
C ARG A 98 9.48 -1.78 -22.46
N ARG A 99 8.39 -2.51 -22.24
CA ARG A 99 7.25 -2.09 -21.40
C ARG A 99 7.15 -2.90 -20.09
N SER A 100 8.24 -3.52 -19.66
CA SER A 100 8.28 -4.46 -18.53
C SER A 100 7.72 -3.87 -17.22
N CYS A 101 7.94 -2.57 -16.94
CA CYS A 101 7.40 -1.91 -15.76
C CYS A 101 5.87 -1.95 -15.67
N GLU A 102 5.16 -2.09 -16.80
CA GLU A 102 3.71 -2.18 -16.81
C GLU A 102 3.21 -3.57 -16.37
N LEU A 103 4.08 -4.59 -16.33
CA LEU A 103 3.75 -5.93 -15.85
C LEU A 103 3.94 -6.12 -14.33
N GLN A 104 4.34 -5.08 -13.60
CA GLN A 104 4.43 -5.13 -12.14
C GLN A 104 3.07 -5.43 -11.50
N LEU A 105 3.05 -6.12 -10.35
CA LEU A 105 1.84 -6.65 -9.69
C LEU A 105 0.86 -5.60 -9.09
N ASP A 106 0.95 -4.34 -9.49
CA ASP A 106 0.09 -3.28 -8.98
C ASP A 106 -1.35 -3.43 -9.48
N ASN A 107 -2.33 -3.47 -8.57
CA ASN A 107 -3.75 -3.62 -8.89
C ASN A 107 -4.28 -2.55 -9.87
N SER A 108 -3.66 -1.38 -9.96
CA SER A 108 -4.02 -0.37 -10.97
C SER A 108 -3.81 -0.83 -12.42
N LYS A 109 -3.03 -1.90 -12.63
CA LYS A 109 -2.66 -2.43 -13.95
C LYS A 109 -3.39 -3.71 -14.32
N TRP A 110 -3.97 -4.41 -13.33
CA TRP A 110 -4.48 -5.77 -13.49
C TRP A 110 -5.96 -5.86 -13.12
N THR A 111 -6.69 -6.71 -13.84
CA THR A 111 -8.06 -7.09 -13.50
C THR A 111 -8.10 -8.48 -12.88
N SER A 112 -9.18 -8.78 -12.13
CA SER A 112 -9.41 -10.14 -11.62
C SER A 112 -9.47 -11.17 -12.74
N ASP A 113 -10.02 -10.82 -13.91
CA ASP A 113 -10.09 -11.72 -15.07
C ASP A 113 -8.69 -12.06 -15.60
N ASP A 114 -7.76 -11.10 -15.64
CA ASP A 114 -6.39 -11.35 -16.07
C ASP A 114 -5.68 -12.36 -15.14
N ILE A 115 -5.84 -12.20 -13.82
CA ILE A 115 -5.23 -13.11 -12.84
C ILE A 115 -5.85 -14.51 -12.95
N ASP A 116 -7.17 -14.59 -13.15
CA ASP A 116 -7.88 -15.84 -13.34
C ASP A 116 -7.45 -16.56 -14.63
N ASP A 117 -7.18 -15.82 -15.70
CA ASP A 117 -6.65 -16.34 -16.96
C ASP A 117 -5.20 -16.86 -16.77
N ILE A 118 -4.36 -16.13 -16.04
CA ILE A 118 -3.01 -16.61 -15.66
C ILE A 118 -3.12 -17.94 -14.91
N ARG A 119 -3.97 -18.02 -13.87
CA ARG A 119 -4.15 -19.26 -13.10
C ARG A 119 -4.54 -20.44 -13.99
N LYS A 120 -5.43 -20.24 -14.96
CA LYS A 120 -5.97 -21.32 -15.82
C LYS A 120 -5.00 -21.76 -16.91
N TYR A 121 -4.25 -20.83 -17.48
CA TYR A 121 -3.52 -21.07 -18.75
C TYR A 121 -2.00 -20.97 -18.62
N ALA A 122 -1.46 -20.46 -17.51
CA ALA A 122 -0.03 -20.30 -17.36
C ALA A 122 0.71 -21.64 -17.41
N LYS A 123 1.80 -21.66 -18.19
CA LYS A 123 2.74 -22.78 -18.28
C LYS A 123 4.13 -22.27 -18.00
N ALA A 124 4.58 -22.39 -16.75
CA ALA A 124 5.82 -21.77 -16.27
C ALA A 124 7.09 -22.27 -17.00
N ASP A 125 7.02 -23.46 -17.61
CA ASP A 125 8.06 -24.09 -18.41
C ASP A 125 8.12 -23.56 -19.86
N MET A 126 7.13 -22.79 -20.31
CA MET A 126 7.15 -22.16 -21.63
C MET A 126 7.91 -20.84 -21.60
N GLN A 127 8.82 -20.66 -22.57
CA GLN A 127 9.71 -19.50 -22.68
C GLN A 127 8.99 -18.15 -22.58
N LEU A 128 7.83 -17.99 -23.23
CA LEU A 128 7.10 -16.72 -23.22
C LEU A 128 6.45 -16.43 -21.87
N TRP A 129 5.91 -17.47 -21.21
CA TRP A 129 5.37 -17.35 -19.86
C TRP A 129 6.46 -17.08 -18.84
N GLU A 130 7.59 -17.79 -18.92
CA GLU A 130 8.76 -17.53 -18.09
C GLU A 130 9.22 -16.08 -18.23
N LYS A 131 9.28 -15.58 -19.46
CA LYS A 131 9.65 -14.19 -19.74
C LYS A 131 8.69 -13.19 -19.10
N ALA A 132 7.38 -13.40 -19.22
CA ALA A 132 6.38 -12.56 -18.56
C ALA A 132 6.53 -12.60 -17.03
N PHE A 133 6.69 -13.79 -16.45
CA PHE A 133 6.84 -13.95 -15.00
C PHE A 133 8.10 -13.29 -14.45
N ARG A 134 9.21 -13.28 -15.18
CA ARG A 134 10.41 -12.54 -14.77
C ARG A 134 10.17 -11.03 -14.63
N HIS A 135 9.31 -10.45 -15.47
CA HIS A 135 8.97 -9.02 -15.39
C HIS A 135 7.90 -8.71 -14.35
N MET A 136 6.99 -9.66 -14.13
CA MET A 136 6.00 -9.60 -13.05
C MET A 136 6.63 -9.80 -11.68
N ASP A 137 7.78 -10.49 -11.59
CA ASP A 137 8.48 -10.75 -10.35
C ASP A 137 9.27 -9.53 -9.85
N ASN A 138 8.54 -8.48 -9.52
CA ASN A 138 9.07 -7.26 -8.92
C ASN A 138 8.81 -7.21 -7.40
N ILE A 139 8.63 -8.38 -6.79
CA ILE A 139 8.39 -8.53 -5.35
C ILE A 139 9.65 -8.11 -4.59
N PRO A 140 9.58 -7.15 -3.66
CA PRO A 140 10.72 -6.75 -2.84
C PRO A 140 11.35 -7.94 -2.12
N SER A 141 12.67 -7.86 -1.90
CA SER A 141 13.36 -8.78 -1.01
C SER A 141 12.90 -8.59 0.44
N GLU A 142 13.07 -9.62 1.25
CA GLU A 142 12.84 -9.53 2.69
C GLU A 142 13.77 -8.49 3.34
N VAL A 143 13.32 -7.88 4.43
CA VAL A 143 14.10 -6.85 5.14
C VAL A 143 15.26 -7.49 5.89
N GLU A 144 16.49 -7.11 5.55
CA GLU A 144 17.65 -7.43 6.38
C GLU A 144 17.64 -6.58 7.65
N LEU A 145 17.75 -7.26 8.79
CA LEU A 145 17.70 -6.63 10.11
C LEU A 145 19.00 -5.87 10.41
N ASP A 146 18.97 -4.54 10.32
CA ASP A 146 20.03 -3.68 10.88
C ASP A 146 19.47 -2.71 11.93
N ALA A 147 19.52 -3.14 13.19
CA ALA A 147 19.10 -2.31 14.32
C ALA A 147 19.93 -1.00 14.46
N LYS A 148 21.10 -0.89 13.83
CA LYS A 148 21.90 0.35 13.82
C LYS A 148 21.37 1.37 12.81
N GLN A 149 20.55 0.96 11.84
CA GLN A 149 19.93 1.80 10.82
C GLN A 149 18.40 1.78 10.91
N MET A 150 17.88 2.06 12.11
CA MET A 150 16.45 1.98 12.38
C MET A 150 15.58 2.83 11.44
N GLU A 151 16.08 3.99 10.99
CA GLU A 151 15.41 4.83 9.99
C GLU A 151 15.23 4.08 8.65
N THR A 152 16.32 3.58 8.07
CA THR A 152 16.29 2.81 6.82
C THR A 152 15.42 1.55 6.94
N THR A 153 15.57 0.81 8.04
CA THR A 153 14.79 -0.41 8.30
C THR A 153 13.30 -0.13 8.43
N SER A 154 12.92 0.95 9.13
CA SER A 154 11.52 1.37 9.29
C SER A 154 10.87 1.74 7.95
N ASP A 155 11.60 2.48 7.13
CA ASP A 155 11.10 2.92 5.83
C ASP A 155 10.96 1.74 4.87
N GLU A 156 11.87 0.77 4.93
CA GLU A 156 11.78 -0.46 4.17
C GLU A 156 10.56 -1.31 4.57
N PHE A 157 10.29 -1.48 5.86
CA PHE A 157 9.06 -2.16 6.32
C PHE A 157 7.79 -1.46 5.81
N SER A 158 7.75 -0.13 5.90
CA SER A 158 6.62 0.66 5.40
C SER A 158 6.42 0.46 3.90
N ARG A 159 7.52 0.49 3.13
CA ARG A 159 7.54 0.25 1.68
C ARG A 159 7.01 -1.14 1.31
N ILE A 160 7.38 -2.17 2.07
CA ILE A 160 6.88 -3.54 1.85
C ILE A 160 5.38 -3.63 2.13
N PHE A 161 4.89 -3.07 3.23
CA PHE A 161 3.44 -3.08 3.48
C PHE A 161 2.67 -2.31 2.41
N GLU A 162 3.16 -1.14 2.00
CA GLU A 162 2.58 -0.37 0.88
C GLU A 162 2.56 -1.19 -0.41
N TYR A 163 3.65 -1.90 -0.71
CA TYR A 163 3.73 -2.81 -1.84
C TYR A 163 2.67 -3.91 -1.76
N CYS A 164 2.55 -4.59 -0.61
CA CYS A 164 1.55 -5.64 -0.41
C CYS A 164 0.12 -5.11 -0.59
N LEU A 165 -0.18 -3.92 -0.06
CA LEU A 165 -1.50 -3.29 -0.23
C LEU A 165 -1.81 -2.98 -1.70
N ARG A 166 -0.85 -2.45 -2.45
CA ARG A 166 -1.00 -2.23 -3.91
C ARG A 166 -1.20 -3.51 -4.69
N CYS A 167 -0.71 -4.65 -4.19
CA CYS A 167 -0.88 -5.97 -4.80
C CYS A 167 -2.13 -6.72 -4.31
N GLY A 168 -3.06 -6.06 -3.61
CA GLY A 168 -4.17 -6.73 -2.92
C GLY A 168 -5.04 -7.68 -3.74
N LEU A 169 -5.18 -7.51 -5.06
CA LEU A 169 -5.90 -8.46 -5.92
C LEU A 169 -5.17 -9.81 -5.97
N TRP A 170 -3.84 -9.79 -6.08
CA TRP A 170 -2.99 -10.98 -6.14
C TRP A 170 -2.99 -11.81 -4.85
N PHE A 171 -3.34 -11.20 -3.71
CA PHE A 171 -3.55 -11.93 -2.46
C PHE A 171 -4.87 -12.73 -2.46
N ARG A 172 -5.90 -12.23 -3.15
CA ARG A 172 -7.25 -12.83 -3.14
C ARG A 172 -7.42 -13.95 -4.17
N HIS A 173 -6.68 -13.87 -5.27
CA HIS A 173 -6.76 -14.84 -6.36
C HIS A 173 -5.58 -15.81 -6.31
N GLU A 174 -5.89 -17.10 -6.44
CA GLU A 174 -4.87 -18.13 -6.63
C GLU A 174 -4.07 -17.84 -7.90
N SER A 175 -2.75 -17.70 -7.77
CA SER A 175 -1.85 -17.38 -8.88
C SER A 175 -0.42 -17.81 -8.56
N PRO A 176 0.46 -17.93 -9.57
CA PRO A 176 1.87 -18.26 -9.34
C PRO A 176 2.62 -17.25 -8.44
N MET A 177 2.13 -16.01 -8.35
CA MET A 177 2.76 -14.94 -7.56
C MET A 177 2.28 -14.90 -6.11
N GLN A 178 1.08 -15.41 -5.85
CA GLN A 178 0.45 -15.36 -4.54
C GLN A 178 1.32 -15.99 -3.42
N PRO A 179 1.93 -17.18 -3.57
CA PRO A 179 2.74 -17.78 -2.51
C PRO A 179 3.89 -16.89 -2.06
N ARG A 180 4.54 -16.19 -3.00
CA ARG A 180 5.67 -15.30 -2.69
C ARG A 180 5.22 -14.02 -2.00
N LEU A 181 4.09 -13.46 -2.39
CA LEU A 181 3.49 -12.31 -1.70
C LEU A 181 3.08 -12.67 -0.27
N LEU A 182 2.47 -13.85 -0.07
CA LEU A 182 2.12 -14.36 1.26
C LEU A 182 3.37 -14.61 2.10
N SER A 183 4.43 -15.15 1.50
CA SER A 183 5.72 -15.36 2.17
C SER A 183 6.34 -14.04 2.63
N LEU A 184 6.42 -13.03 1.74
CA LEU A 184 6.95 -11.71 2.07
C LEU A 184 6.17 -11.05 3.22
N LEU A 185 4.84 -11.05 3.14
CA LEU A 185 3.98 -10.48 4.19
C LEU A 185 4.14 -11.24 5.52
N GLY A 186 4.11 -12.58 5.47
CA GLY A 186 4.26 -13.44 6.63
C GLY A 186 5.61 -13.27 7.33
N HIS A 187 6.70 -13.23 6.55
CA HIS A 187 8.03 -12.94 7.06
C HIS A 187 8.07 -11.56 7.72
N THR A 188 7.59 -10.53 7.02
CA THR A 188 7.58 -9.15 7.51
C THR A 188 6.85 -9.03 8.84
N CYS A 189 5.64 -9.59 8.94
CA CYS A 189 4.86 -9.58 10.17
C CYS A 189 5.59 -10.34 11.28
N THR A 190 6.05 -11.57 11.02
CA THR A 190 6.75 -12.41 12.01
C THR A 190 7.99 -11.73 12.57
N THR A 191 8.77 -11.08 11.71
CA THR A 191 9.99 -10.36 12.07
C THR A 191 9.66 -9.19 13.01
N LEU A 192 8.65 -8.39 12.69
CA LEU A 192 8.20 -7.31 13.58
C LEU A 192 7.71 -7.85 14.93
N SER A 193 6.96 -8.95 14.95
CA SER A 193 6.44 -9.54 16.18
C SER A 193 7.53 -10.05 17.12
N LYS A 194 8.59 -10.64 16.55
CA LYS A 194 9.76 -11.10 17.30
C LYS A 194 10.62 -9.94 17.81
N HIS A 195 10.66 -8.85 17.06
CA HIS A 195 11.54 -7.71 17.33
C HIS A 195 10.74 -6.43 17.50
N LYS A 196 9.98 -6.36 18.61
CA LYS A 196 9.10 -5.21 18.92
C LYS A 196 9.82 -3.86 18.93
N GLN A 197 11.13 -3.83 19.15
CA GLN A 197 11.94 -2.63 19.08
C GLN A 197 11.97 -2.00 17.68
N LEU A 198 11.67 -2.75 16.61
CA LEU A 198 11.67 -2.27 15.22
C LEU A 198 10.43 -1.46 14.86
N PHE A 199 9.40 -1.46 15.71
CA PHE A 199 8.24 -0.60 15.53
C PHE A 199 8.66 0.85 15.77
N SER A 200 9.01 1.56 14.69
CA SER A 200 9.17 3.00 14.74
C SER A 200 7.80 3.68 14.91
N ILE A 201 7.79 4.93 15.38
CA ILE A 201 6.54 5.72 15.47
C ILE A 201 5.92 5.92 14.08
N LYS A 202 6.74 6.13 13.04
CA LYS A 202 6.30 6.24 11.63
C LYS A 202 5.62 4.96 11.15
N LEU A 203 6.23 3.80 11.39
CA LEU A 203 5.66 2.51 11.02
C LEU A 203 4.37 2.23 11.80
N CYS A 204 4.37 2.50 13.11
CA CYS A 204 3.16 2.38 13.93
C CYS A 204 2.03 3.28 13.41
N LYS A 205 2.32 4.52 13.02
CA LYS A 205 1.36 5.45 12.41
C LYS A 205 0.81 4.88 11.10
N PHE A 206 1.69 4.40 10.21
CA PHE A 206 1.29 3.77 8.95
C PHE A 206 0.37 2.57 9.21
N LEU A 207 0.81 1.63 10.06
CA LEU A 207 0.04 0.43 10.39
C LEU A 207 -1.28 0.78 11.07
N SER A 208 -1.32 1.79 11.95
CA SER A 208 -2.55 2.21 12.62
C SER A 208 -3.68 2.61 11.66
N ASN A 209 -3.31 3.15 10.49
CA ASN A 209 -4.22 3.55 9.43
C ASN A 209 -4.57 2.42 8.45
N ASN A 210 -3.70 1.42 8.31
CA ASN A 210 -3.81 0.39 7.26
C ASN A 210 -4.01 -1.05 7.79
N LEU A 211 -4.02 -1.26 9.11
CA LEU A 211 -4.05 -2.58 9.74
C LEU A 211 -5.24 -3.42 9.28
N GLN A 212 -6.43 -2.83 9.14
CA GLN A 212 -7.60 -3.54 8.64
C GLN A 212 -7.39 -4.03 7.20
N SER A 213 -6.85 -3.18 6.33
CA SER A 213 -6.54 -3.58 4.95
C SER A 213 -5.50 -4.69 4.89
N ILE A 214 -4.52 -4.70 5.81
CA ILE A 214 -3.53 -5.79 5.93
C ILE A 214 -4.21 -7.10 6.38
N HIS A 215 -5.14 -7.06 7.34
CA HIS A 215 -5.97 -8.21 7.71
C HIS A 215 -6.78 -8.73 6.52
N ASP A 216 -7.35 -7.83 5.72
CA ASP A 216 -8.16 -8.20 4.56
C ASP A 216 -7.33 -8.92 3.48
N LEU A 217 -6.02 -8.65 3.37
CA LEU A 217 -5.12 -9.37 2.45
C LEU A 217 -5.02 -10.86 2.77
N VAL A 218 -5.13 -11.24 4.04
CA VAL A 218 -4.96 -12.62 4.50
C VAL A 218 -6.29 -13.28 4.85
N SER A 219 -7.41 -12.57 4.71
CA SER A 219 -8.75 -13.05 5.04
C SER A 219 -9.11 -14.35 4.29
N SER A 220 -8.83 -14.38 2.98
CA SER A 220 -9.04 -15.52 2.09
C SER A 220 -7.95 -16.59 2.19
N SER A 221 -6.85 -16.33 2.90
CA SER A 221 -5.78 -17.31 3.08
C SER A 221 -6.23 -18.47 3.97
N SER A 222 -5.87 -19.70 3.60
CA SER A 222 -6.05 -20.89 4.45
C SER A 222 -4.99 -21.00 5.54
N SER A 223 -3.91 -20.20 5.47
CA SER A 223 -2.81 -20.26 6.45
C SER A 223 -3.19 -19.59 7.77
N THR A 224 -3.41 -20.42 8.79
CA THR A 224 -3.64 -19.96 10.17
C THR A 224 -2.41 -19.23 10.73
N GLU A 225 -1.20 -19.72 10.41
CA GLU A 225 0.07 -19.11 10.86
C GLU A 225 0.23 -17.68 10.35
N LEU A 226 -0.12 -17.43 9.08
CA LEU A 226 -0.07 -16.10 8.50
C LEU A 226 -1.10 -15.16 9.17
N LYS A 227 -2.33 -15.63 9.40
CA LYS A 227 -3.36 -14.87 10.11
C LYS A 227 -2.91 -14.51 11.52
N GLN A 228 -2.29 -15.44 12.24
CA GLN A 228 -1.71 -15.20 13.57
C GLN A 228 -0.56 -14.19 13.51
N SER A 229 0.30 -14.27 12.48
CA SER A 229 1.40 -13.34 12.29
C SER A 229 0.88 -11.92 12.07
N VAL A 230 -0.15 -11.71 11.24
CA VAL A 230 -0.78 -10.39 11.09
C VAL A 230 -1.44 -9.93 12.38
N ALA A 231 -2.22 -10.79 13.04
CA ALA A 231 -2.90 -10.47 14.30
C ALA A 231 -1.93 -10.10 15.44
N SER A 232 -0.71 -10.63 15.42
CA SER A 232 0.29 -10.30 16.44
C SER A 232 0.74 -8.84 16.41
N LEU A 233 0.51 -8.12 15.31
CA LEU A 233 0.74 -6.67 15.21
C LEU A 233 -0.29 -5.88 16.01
N ASP A 234 -1.51 -6.40 16.18
CA ASP A 234 -2.66 -5.67 16.72
C ASP A 234 -2.37 -5.05 18.09
N ASN A 235 -1.73 -5.80 18.99
CA ASN A 235 -1.44 -5.33 20.34
C ASN A 235 -0.52 -4.09 20.34
N VAL A 236 0.57 -4.13 19.58
CA VAL A 236 1.53 -3.01 19.52
C VAL A 236 0.87 -1.79 18.88
N ILE A 237 0.04 -2.00 17.86
CA ILE A 237 -0.68 -0.92 17.19
C ILE A 237 -1.77 -0.32 18.08
N GLN A 238 -2.47 -1.13 18.89
CA GLN A 238 -3.43 -0.63 19.86
C GLN A 238 -2.75 0.17 20.98
N GLU A 239 -1.62 -0.32 21.50
CA GLU A 239 -0.81 0.42 22.45
C GLU A 239 -0.34 1.76 21.87
N TYR A 240 0.09 1.77 20.61
CA TYR A 240 0.46 3.01 19.92
C TYR A 240 -0.72 3.96 19.76
N LYS A 241 -1.90 3.48 19.38
CA LYS A 241 -3.11 4.32 19.26
C LYS A 241 -3.44 5.00 20.59
N GLN A 242 -3.41 4.27 21.70
CA GLN A 242 -3.65 4.81 23.04
C GLN A 242 -2.58 5.84 23.44
N PHE A 243 -1.31 5.53 23.18
CA PHE A 243 -0.19 6.44 23.41
C PHE A 243 -0.35 7.74 22.61
N SER A 244 -0.59 7.63 21.30
CA SER A 244 -0.74 8.76 20.38
C SER A 244 -1.92 9.65 20.76
N GLU A 245 -3.05 9.06 21.16
CA GLU A 245 -4.22 9.82 21.60
C GLU A 245 -3.95 10.57 22.91
N SER A 246 -3.19 9.97 23.83
CA SER A 246 -2.83 10.60 25.11
C SER A 246 -1.87 11.77 24.88
N LEU A 247 -0.85 11.58 24.04
CA LEU A 247 0.09 12.61 23.64
C LEU A 247 -0.61 13.78 22.93
N LYS A 248 -1.55 13.49 22.01
CA LYS A 248 -2.35 14.51 21.33
C LYS A 248 -3.15 15.36 22.32
N ARG A 249 -3.80 14.73 23.30
CA ARG A 249 -4.53 15.44 24.36
C ARG A 249 -3.61 16.34 25.19
N LEU A 250 -2.45 15.82 25.59
CA LEU A 250 -1.45 16.59 26.33
C LEU A 250 -1.00 17.83 25.54
N CYS A 251 -0.70 17.67 24.25
CA CYS A 251 -0.34 18.79 23.37
C CYS A 251 -1.46 19.84 23.27
N GLN A 252 -2.73 19.40 23.19
CA GLN A 252 -3.88 20.32 23.17
C GLN A 252 -4.07 21.08 24.48
N MET A 253 -3.76 20.43 25.62
CA MET A 253 -3.86 21.02 26.95
C MET A 253 -2.68 21.92 27.31
N GLN A 254 -1.50 21.72 26.71
CA GLN A 254 -0.27 22.46 27.02
C GLN A 254 -0.50 23.98 27.09
N ARG A 255 -1.24 24.56 26.15
CA ARG A 255 -1.54 26.01 26.12
C ARG A 255 -2.36 26.54 27.31
N TYR A 256 -2.94 25.65 28.10
CA TYR A 256 -3.75 25.95 29.27
C TYR A 256 -3.10 25.51 30.57
N LEU A 257 -2.00 24.78 30.51
CA LEU A 257 -1.24 24.37 31.68
C LEU A 257 -0.22 25.45 32.02
N THR A 258 0.10 25.58 33.30
CA THR A 258 1.19 26.46 33.74
C THR A 258 2.53 25.72 33.64
N ASP A 259 3.63 26.46 33.63
CA ASP A 259 4.96 25.86 33.62
C ASP A 259 5.24 24.96 34.83
N GLN A 260 4.56 25.19 35.95
CA GLN A 260 4.66 24.40 37.18
C GLN A 260 3.79 23.14 37.13
N ASP A 261 2.77 23.07 36.26
CA ASP A 261 1.93 21.87 36.09
C ASP A 261 2.66 20.74 35.36
N LEU A 262 3.64 21.08 34.53
CA LEU A 262 4.35 20.14 33.66
C LEU A 262 5.75 19.82 34.20
N PRO A 263 6.02 18.57 34.61
CA PRO A 263 7.39 18.07 34.82
C PRO A 263 8.30 18.40 33.63
N ALA A 264 9.58 18.61 33.91
CA ALA A 264 10.57 18.90 32.86
C ALA A 264 10.57 17.84 31.74
N THR A 265 10.41 16.56 32.09
CA THR A 265 10.34 15.44 31.14
C THR A 265 9.06 15.46 30.29
N LEU A 266 7.92 15.88 30.84
CA LEU A 266 6.67 16.08 30.08
C LEU A 266 6.77 17.27 29.11
N LYS A 267 7.52 18.33 29.45
CA LYS A 267 7.79 19.43 28.53
C LYS A 267 8.60 18.94 27.32
N VAL A 268 9.69 18.22 27.58
CA VAL A 268 10.50 17.58 26.53
C VAL A 268 9.66 16.62 25.68
N LEU A 269 8.77 15.83 26.30
CA LEU A 269 7.87 14.93 25.58
C LEU A 269 7.05 15.69 24.54
N VAL A 270 6.43 16.82 24.91
CA VAL A 270 5.58 17.59 24.01
C VAL A 270 6.41 18.26 22.91
N GLU A 271 7.53 18.88 23.27
CA GLU A 271 8.40 19.60 22.34
C GLU A 271 9.06 18.70 21.28
N ASP A 272 9.56 17.53 21.69
CA ASP A 272 10.30 16.64 20.81
C ASP A 272 9.44 15.58 20.12
N SER A 273 8.17 15.44 20.49
CA SER A 273 7.26 14.44 19.90
C SER A 273 7.22 14.44 18.37
N SER A 274 7.38 15.62 17.76
CA SER A 274 7.40 15.81 16.31
C SER A 274 8.63 15.21 15.61
N LYS A 275 9.70 14.92 16.36
CA LYS A 275 11.00 14.45 15.83
C LYS A 275 11.21 12.95 15.97
N TRP A 276 10.25 12.22 16.54
CA TRP A 276 10.44 10.81 16.89
C TRP A 276 10.02 9.82 15.82
N GLU A 277 9.71 10.26 14.60
CA GLU A 277 9.18 9.39 13.55
C GLU A 277 9.98 8.08 13.37
N HIS A 278 11.31 8.17 13.43
CA HIS A 278 12.20 7.02 13.27
C HIS A 278 12.62 6.35 14.58
N GLN A 279 12.22 6.88 15.74
CA GLN A 279 12.53 6.28 17.03
C GLN A 279 11.63 5.07 17.33
N SER A 280 12.17 4.12 18.11
CA SER A 280 11.43 2.96 18.57
C SER A 280 10.28 3.36 19.48
N PHE A 281 9.05 3.06 19.05
CA PHE A 281 7.84 3.28 19.82
C PHE A 281 7.93 2.64 21.21
N VAL A 282 8.42 1.40 21.28
CA VAL A 282 8.53 0.68 22.56
C VAL A 282 9.51 1.37 23.51
N GLN A 283 10.63 1.90 23.01
CA GLN A 283 11.59 2.64 23.83
C GLN A 283 11.03 3.99 24.27
N VAL A 284 10.44 4.76 23.35
CA VAL A 284 9.81 6.04 23.65
C VAL A 284 8.69 5.87 24.68
N LYS A 285 7.79 4.91 24.48
CA LYS A 285 6.71 4.60 25.42
C LYS A 285 7.25 4.29 26.81
N LYS A 286 8.29 3.46 26.90
CA LYS A 286 8.93 3.10 28.18
C LYS A 286 9.60 4.30 28.84
N GLN A 287 10.28 5.16 28.07
CA GLN A 287 10.96 6.35 28.58
C GLN A 287 9.99 7.31 29.28
N TYR A 288 8.76 7.43 28.79
CA TYR A 288 7.75 8.36 29.31
C TYR A 288 6.61 7.67 30.06
N GLU A 289 6.78 6.42 30.48
CA GLU A 289 5.72 5.63 31.11
C GLU A 289 5.19 6.28 32.41
N ASN A 290 6.08 6.72 33.30
CA ASN A 290 5.71 7.37 34.55
C ASN A 290 4.97 8.68 34.31
N ASP A 291 5.47 9.50 33.39
CA ASP A 291 4.90 10.79 33.03
C ASP A 291 3.49 10.66 32.45
N LEU A 292 3.31 9.69 31.55
CA LEU A 292 2.01 9.38 30.97
C LEU A 292 1.05 8.77 31.99
N SER A 293 1.56 8.01 32.97
CA SER A 293 0.74 7.49 34.07
C SER A 293 0.18 8.61 34.96
N ILE A 294 0.98 9.66 35.19
CA ILE A 294 0.54 10.86 35.92
C ILE A 294 -0.52 11.60 35.11
N PHE A 295 -0.25 11.85 33.82
CA PHE A 295 -1.20 12.49 32.92
C PHE A 295 -2.55 11.74 32.85
N ALA A 296 -2.52 10.40 32.85
CA ALA A 296 -3.73 9.58 32.80
C ALA A 296 -4.70 9.83 33.96
N LYS A 297 -4.20 10.21 35.16
CA LYS A 297 -5.03 10.54 36.33
C LYS A 297 -5.91 11.77 36.08
N TYR A 298 -5.44 12.72 35.27
CA TYR A 298 -6.11 13.98 35.00
C TYR A 298 -6.89 13.99 33.67
N LYS A 299 -6.82 12.90 32.90
CA LYS A 299 -7.40 12.78 31.55
C LYS A 299 -8.88 13.18 31.50
N SER A 300 -9.71 12.67 32.41
CA SER A 300 -11.16 12.96 32.43
C SER A 300 -11.47 14.44 32.65
N SER A 301 -10.75 15.08 33.58
CA SER A 301 -10.89 16.50 33.88
C SER A 301 -10.45 17.36 32.70
N MET A 302 -9.32 17.00 32.08
CA MET A 302 -8.82 17.68 30.88
C MET A 302 -9.76 17.52 29.69
N ASP A 303 -10.30 16.32 29.45
CA ASP A 303 -11.28 16.08 28.40
C ASP A 303 -12.54 16.94 28.59
N LEU A 304 -12.98 17.15 29.84
CA LEU A 304 -14.10 18.04 30.15
C LEU A 304 -13.77 19.50 29.78
N ILE A 305 -12.60 19.99 30.19
CA ILE A 305 -12.16 21.36 29.87
C ILE A 305 -12.03 21.56 28.35
N LEU A 306 -11.46 20.59 27.63
CA LEU A 306 -11.36 20.65 26.17
C LEU A 306 -12.74 20.69 25.50
N ARG A 307 -13.71 19.90 25.97
CA ARG A 307 -15.10 19.93 25.46
C ARG A 307 -15.80 21.25 25.72
N LEU A 308 -15.48 21.90 26.85
CA LEU A 308 -16.09 23.16 27.26
C LEU A 308 -15.48 24.39 26.59
N GLN A 309 -14.45 24.26 25.72
CA GLN A 309 -13.69 25.39 25.15
C GLN A 309 -14.51 26.56 24.60
N GLN A 310 -15.70 26.32 24.09
CA GLN A 310 -16.57 27.35 23.50
C GLN A 310 -17.67 27.85 24.47
N SER A 311 -17.69 27.35 25.70
CA SER A 311 -18.71 27.67 26.69
C SER A 311 -18.30 28.82 27.62
N VAL A 312 -19.28 29.45 28.25
CA VAL A 312 -19.05 30.44 29.31
C VAL A 312 -18.32 29.80 30.51
N ALA A 313 -18.60 28.53 30.81
CA ALA A 313 -17.93 27.79 31.88
C ALA A 313 -16.41 27.71 31.66
N PHE A 314 -15.96 27.59 30.39
CA PHE A 314 -14.54 27.62 30.08
C PHE A 314 -13.90 28.99 30.29
N ASN A 315 -14.62 30.09 30.06
CA ASN A 315 -14.11 31.42 30.38
C ASN A 315 -13.94 31.60 31.90
N ILE A 316 -14.85 31.05 32.70
CA ILE A 316 -14.73 31.04 34.17
C ILE A 316 -13.48 30.25 34.58
N TRP A 317 -13.32 29.02 34.08
CA TRP A 317 -12.13 28.21 34.37
C TRP A 317 -10.84 28.90 33.92
N LYS A 318 -10.80 29.45 32.71
CA LYS A 318 -9.64 30.16 32.15
C LYS A 318 -9.26 31.38 33.00
N ASN A 319 -10.23 32.18 33.43
CA ASN A 319 -9.98 33.34 34.29
C ASN A 319 -9.44 32.92 35.66
N SER A 320 -9.94 31.81 36.23
CA SER A 320 -9.40 31.24 37.47
C SER A 320 -7.97 30.72 37.28
N ASN A 321 -7.72 30.04 36.15
CA ASN A 321 -6.40 29.55 35.79
C ASN A 321 -5.37 30.69 35.67
N ASP A 322 -5.75 31.78 35.01
CA ASP A 322 -4.88 32.95 34.85
C ASP A 322 -4.57 33.62 36.20
N LYS A 323 -5.49 33.59 37.17
CA LYS A 323 -5.24 34.07 38.54
C LYS A 323 -4.30 33.16 39.33
N CYS A 324 -4.32 31.86 39.06
CA CYS A 324 -3.49 30.88 39.76
C CYS A 324 -2.06 30.79 39.20
N LYS A 325 -1.79 31.31 38.01
CA LYS A 325 -0.44 31.36 37.40
C LYS A 325 0.61 32.08 38.24
N THR A 326 0.21 32.96 39.15
CA THR A 326 1.11 33.76 40.00
C THR A 326 1.37 33.14 41.38
N LEU A 327 0.75 32.00 41.69
CA LEU A 327 0.90 31.34 42.98
C LEU A 327 2.11 30.41 42.96
N ASN A 328 3.06 30.59 43.88
CA ASN A 328 4.11 29.60 44.13
C ASN A 328 3.49 28.40 44.86
N LEU A 329 3.19 27.35 44.11
CA LEU A 329 2.65 26.10 44.64
C LEU A 329 3.72 24.99 44.70
N PRO A 330 3.48 23.91 45.45
CA PRO A 330 4.40 22.78 45.51
C PRO A 330 4.71 22.22 44.12
N GLU A 331 5.92 21.67 43.91
CA GLU A 331 6.34 20.99 42.68
C GLU A 331 5.64 19.63 42.47
N ILE A 332 4.31 19.60 42.63
CA ILE A 332 3.48 18.44 42.33
C ILE A 332 2.90 18.64 40.92
N PRO A 333 3.12 17.69 39.99
CA PRO A 333 2.60 17.77 38.63
C PRO A 333 1.08 17.97 38.63
N PHE A 334 0.60 18.86 37.76
CA PHE A 334 -0.82 19.22 37.58
C PHE A 334 -1.55 19.77 38.82
N SER A 335 -0.84 20.18 39.88
CA SER A 335 -1.47 20.67 41.11
C SER A 335 -2.22 21.99 40.94
N ILE A 336 -1.75 22.90 40.08
CA ILE A 336 -2.47 24.13 39.75
C ILE A 336 -3.71 23.80 38.92
N PHE A 337 -3.54 22.96 37.90
CA PHE A 337 -4.65 22.50 37.08
C PHE A 337 -5.79 21.90 37.92
N GLU A 338 -5.46 20.98 38.84
CA GLU A 338 -6.43 20.33 39.73
C GLU A 338 -7.16 21.33 40.62
N ARG A 339 -6.40 22.25 41.24
CA ARG A 339 -6.98 23.29 42.09
C ARG A 339 -7.95 24.18 41.31
N VAL A 340 -7.54 24.68 40.15
CA VAL A 340 -8.37 25.55 39.30
C VAL A 340 -9.62 24.80 38.84
N PHE A 341 -9.47 23.52 38.48
CA PHE A 341 -10.58 22.68 38.08
C PHE A 341 -11.62 22.54 39.20
N GLU A 342 -11.21 22.24 40.43
CA GLU A 342 -12.14 22.13 41.56
C GLU A 342 -12.74 23.49 41.99
N GLU A 343 -11.96 24.57 41.97
CA GLU A 343 -12.46 25.92 42.26
C GLU A 343 -13.50 26.38 41.23
N SER A 344 -13.34 26.01 39.96
CA SER A 344 -14.28 26.37 38.89
C SER A 344 -15.63 25.65 38.92
N LYS A 345 -15.75 24.58 39.74
CA LYS A 345 -17.02 23.86 39.95
C LYS A 345 -17.91 24.51 41.00
N ARG A 346 -17.35 25.40 41.83
CA ARG A 346 -18.08 26.15 42.86
C ARG A 346 -18.69 27.40 42.26
#